data_AF-A0A179DM18-F1
#
_entry.id   AF-A0A179DM18-F1
#
_cell.length_a   1.000
_cell.length_b   1.000
_cell.length_c   1.000
_cell.angle_alpha   90.00
_cell.angle_beta   90.00
_cell.angle_gamma   90.00
#
_symmetry.space_group_name_H-M   'P 1'
#
loop_
_entity.id
_entity.type
_entity.pdbx_description
1 polymer ?
#
loop_
_entity_poly.entity_id
_entity_poly.type
_entity_poly.pdbx_seq_one_letter_code
_entity_poly.pdbx_strand_id
1 'polypeptide(L)'
;MAEPKAKTLQQKLGFFDEDLKKPLHDDILKWVDQNAEEIIYGVYPQLLQFSDLKMEELRKRCTSILESNTEIVKSNINKFKERILWLENRISESKDKVTKEQYDFHQITIDESEKEILVLMEKISTSEKALIDLNKNSIFTNDVPERNKIKVLSRIWELPVTSQSISKTSGYTSTKNIIGFIDIMIKFSYSQLTVSGIDFYNKRIISELKWTQSYKKVDYIYGGPDEENEECIYIEVKTKIPSLGELFRQMRMYKEFIVGDFLVICPDDSEQSLIEEQGFKFLKFKSL
;
A
#
# COMPACT_ATOMS: atom_id res chain seq x y z
N MET A 1 29.86 -34.34 37.08
CA MET A 1 28.49 -34.63 36.63
C MET A 1 28.56 -34.95 35.14
N ALA A 2 28.00 -36.07 34.69
CA ALA A 2 28.02 -36.43 33.27
C ALA A 2 27.09 -35.49 32.51
N GLU A 3 27.57 -34.89 31.41
CA GLU A 3 26.72 -34.05 30.56
C GLU A 3 25.52 -34.85 30.04
N PRO A 4 24.30 -34.29 30.05
CA PRO A 4 23.12 -34.96 29.53
C PRO A 4 23.31 -35.29 28.04
N LYS A 5 23.29 -36.59 27.70
CA LYS A 5 23.56 -37.11 26.35
C LYS A 5 22.47 -36.83 25.30
N ALA A 6 21.34 -36.25 25.70
CA ALA A 6 20.22 -36.01 24.78
C ALA A 6 20.46 -34.71 24.01
N LYS A 7 20.92 -34.84 22.75
CA LYS A 7 21.01 -33.70 21.83
C LYS A 7 19.63 -33.10 21.58
N THR A 8 19.51 -31.77 21.67
CA THR A 8 18.29 -31.05 21.29
C THR A 8 17.99 -31.24 19.80
N LEU A 9 16.75 -31.01 19.35
CA LEU A 9 16.42 -31.08 17.92
C LEU A 9 17.32 -30.14 17.10
N GLN A 10 17.57 -28.94 17.61
CA GLN A 10 18.48 -27.96 17.03
C GLN A 10 19.92 -28.50 16.89
N GLN A 11 20.44 -29.19 17.92
CA GLN A 11 21.75 -29.85 17.87
C GLN A 11 21.77 -31.05 16.92
N LYS A 12 20.69 -31.83 16.83
CA LYS A 12 20.56 -32.94 15.87
C LYS A 12 20.52 -32.44 14.44
N LEU A 13 19.92 -31.26 14.23
CA LEU A 13 19.93 -30.55 12.97
C LEU A 13 21.23 -29.76 12.76
N GLY A 14 22.23 -29.84 13.63
CA GLY A 14 23.52 -29.16 13.42
C GLY A 14 23.47 -27.64 13.42
N PHE A 15 22.52 -27.02 14.13
CA PHE A 15 22.45 -25.56 14.31
C PHE A 15 23.06 -25.13 15.64
N PHE A 16 24.22 -25.71 15.98
CA PHE A 16 24.92 -25.30 17.19
C PHE A 16 25.67 -24.01 16.90
N ASP A 17 25.20 -22.90 17.49
CA ASP A 17 25.82 -21.60 17.27
C ASP A 17 26.84 -21.30 18.38
N GLU A 18 28.12 -21.31 18.01
CA GLU A 18 29.21 -20.92 18.91
C GLU A 18 29.26 -19.40 19.14
N ASP A 19 28.63 -18.61 18.27
CA ASP A 19 28.66 -17.14 18.35
C ASP A 19 27.84 -16.61 19.53
N LEU A 20 26.81 -17.33 19.98
CA LEU A 20 26.00 -16.98 21.16
C LEU A 20 26.83 -16.81 22.45
N LYS A 21 28.05 -17.34 22.48
CA LYS A 21 28.95 -17.21 23.64
C LYS A 21 29.91 -16.02 23.54
N LYS A 22 29.94 -15.32 22.40
CA LYS A 22 30.93 -14.29 22.11
C LYS A 22 30.38 -12.90 22.49
N PRO A 23 31.10 -12.09 23.29
CA PRO A 23 30.66 -10.72 23.62
C PRO A 23 30.36 -9.86 22.39
N LEU A 24 31.14 -10.05 21.31
CA LEU A 24 30.93 -9.33 20.05
C LEU A 24 29.55 -9.61 19.44
N HIS A 25 29.00 -10.81 19.61
CA HIS A 25 27.65 -11.14 19.12
C HIS A 25 26.60 -10.26 19.82
N ASP A 26 26.69 -10.15 21.14
CA ASP A 26 25.79 -9.30 21.95
C ASP A 26 25.94 -7.82 21.58
N ASP A 27 27.15 -7.36 21.29
CA ASP A 27 27.41 -5.99 20.86
C ASP A 27 26.77 -5.70 19.50
N ILE A 28 26.85 -6.64 18.55
CA ILE A 28 26.15 -6.51 17.27
C ILE A 28 24.64 -6.50 17.49
N LEU A 29 24.07 -7.39 18.32
CA LEU A 29 22.63 -7.40 18.59
C LEU A 29 22.12 -6.08 19.18
N LYS A 30 22.84 -5.53 20.16
CA LYS A 30 22.52 -4.21 20.74
C LYS A 30 22.59 -3.11 19.68
N TRP A 31 23.60 -3.15 18.80
CA TRP A 31 23.72 -2.21 17.71
C TRP A 31 22.54 -2.34 16.73
N VAL A 32 22.12 -3.56 16.38
CA VAL A 32 20.95 -3.79 15.51
C VAL A 32 19.68 -3.21 16.10
N ASP A 33 19.45 -3.45 17.40
CA ASP A 33 18.27 -2.95 18.10
C ASP A 33 18.21 -1.40 18.09
N GLN A 34 19.36 -0.76 18.35
CA GLN A 34 19.53 0.69 18.37
C GLN A 34 19.45 1.34 16.98
N ASN A 35 19.90 0.65 15.93
CA ASN A 35 20.03 1.20 14.57
C ASN A 35 19.00 0.60 13.58
N ALA A 36 17.88 0.09 14.09
CA ALA A 36 16.83 -0.53 13.30
C ALA A 36 16.40 0.28 12.07
N GLU A 37 16.23 1.61 12.20
CA GLU A 37 15.82 2.46 11.08
C GLU A 37 16.89 2.53 9.98
N GLU A 38 18.16 2.74 10.34
CA GLU A 38 19.27 2.78 9.39
C GLU A 38 19.40 1.44 8.66
N ILE A 39 19.27 0.33 9.38
CA ILE A 39 19.31 -1.03 8.82
C ILE A 39 18.19 -1.22 7.81
N ILE A 40 16.95 -0.83 8.17
CA ILE A 40 15.81 -0.95 7.26
C ILE A 40 16.04 -0.10 6.01
N TYR A 41 16.54 1.13 6.11
CA TYR A 41 16.84 1.95 4.93
C TYR A 41 18.00 1.39 4.09
N GLY A 42 19.00 0.78 4.72
CA GLY A 42 20.10 0.09 4.03
C GLY A 42 19.61 -1.11 3.21
N VAL A 43 18.63 -1.85 3.73
CA VAL A 43 18.04 -3.02 3.05
C VAL A 43 16.99 -2.62 2.01
N TYR A 44 16.22 -1.58 2.30
CA TYR A 44 15.12 -1.08 1.48
C TYR A 44 15.33 0.39 1.10
N PRO A 45 16.32 0.71 0.25
CA PRO A 45 16.61 2.10 -0.14
C PRO A 45 15.42 2.77 -0.84
N GLN A 46 14.54 1.98 -1.48
CA GLN A 46 13.27 2.46 -2.05
C GLN A 46 12.29 2.98 -0.98
N LEU A 47 12.58 2.86 0.32
CA LEU A 47 11.80 3.46 1.40
C LEU A 47 12.19 4.90 1.70
N LEU A 48 13.30 5.41 1.15
CA LEU A 48 13.73 6.81 1.31
C LEU A 48 12.90 7.77 0.46
N GLN A 49 12.50 7.34 -0.73
CA GLN A 49 11.76 8.16 -1.69
C GLN A 49 10.68 7.36 -2.41
N PHE A 50 9.69 8.05 -2.96
CA PHE A 50 8.72 7.42 -3.84
C PHE A 50 9.34 7.14 -5.20
N SER A 51 9.02 5.99 -5.80
CA SER A 51 9.55 5.65 -7.12
C SER A 51 8.80 6.40 -8.21
N ASP A 52 9.55 6.92 -9.20
CA ASP A 52 8.97 7.64 -10.36
C ASP A 52 7.91 6.81 -11.09
N LEU A 53 8.14 5.50 -11.20
CA LEU A 53 7.20 4.57 -11.81
C LEU A 53 5.86 4.53 -11.07
N LYS A 54 5.86 4.46 -9.73
CA LYS A 54 4.63 4.45 -8.94
C LYS A 54 3.93 5.81 -8.99
N MET A 55 4.71 6.89 -8.99
CA MET A 55 4.18 8.23 -9.14
C MET A 55 3.44 8.36 -10.48
N GLU A 56 4.09 7.99 -11.58
CA GLU A 56 3.52 8.08 -12.93
C GLU A 56 2.30 7.17 -13.11
N GLU A 57 2.31 5.96 -12.56
CA GLU A 57 1.14 5.07 -12.56
C GLU A 57 -0.06 5.71 -11.85
N LEU A 58 0.17 6.30 -10.68
CA LEU A 58 -0.87 6.98 -9.91
C LEU A 58 -1.37 8.23 -10.65
N ARG A 59 -0.47 8.98 -11.31
CA ARG A 59 -0.84 10.12 -12.18
C ARG A 59 -1.78 9.68 -13.29
N LYS A 60 -1.40 8.66 -14.06
CA LYS A 60 -2.22 8.12 -15.15
C LYS A 60 -3.61 7.70 -14.69
N ARG A 61 -3.70 7.03 -13.52
CA ARG A 61 -4.98 6.65 -12.93
C ARG A 61 -5.84 7.86 -12.58
N CYS A 62 -5.26 8.86 -11.92
CA CYS A 62 -5.98 10.09 -11.56
C CYS A 62 -6.46 10.84 -12.82
N THR A 63 -5.62 10.96 -13.84
CA THR A 63 -5.97 11.58 -15.12
C THR A 63 -7.14 10.87 -15.78
N SER A 64 -7.09 9.54 -15.88
CA SER A 64 -8.18 8.76 -16.48
C SER A 64 -9.50 8.94 -15.74
N ILE A 65 -9.47 9.00 -14.39
CA ILE A 65 -10.67 9.26 -13.59
C ILE A 65 -11.18 10.68 -13.83
N LEU A 66 -10.29 11.68 -13.85
CA LEU A 66 -10.67 13.08 -14.09
C LEU A 66 -11.31 13.27 -15.48
N GLU A 67 -10.71 12.69 -16.52
CA GLU A 67 -11.24 12.72 -17.88
C GLU A 67 -12.62 12.07 -17.95
N SER A 68 -12.79 10.89 -17.35
CA SER A 68 -14.08 10.20 -17.32
C SER A 68 -15.17 11.02 -16.62
N ASN A 69 -14.85 11.62 -15.46
CA ASN A 69 -15.81 12.47 -14.74
C ASN A 69 -16.15 13.73 -15.53
N THR A 70 -15.16 14.34 -16.19
CA THR A 70 -15.33 15.51 -17.05
C THR A 70 -16.30 15.22 -18.21
N GLU A 71 -16.12 14.08 -18.89
CA GLU A 71 -17.00 13.69 -19.99
C GLU A 71 -18.43 13.36 -19.52
N ILE A 72 -18.59 12.75 -18.35
CA ILE A 72 -19.92 12.52 -17.74
C ILE A 72 -20.62 13.87 -17.48
N VAL A 73 -19.93 14.84 -16.90
CA VAL A 73 -20.50 16.16 -16.60
C VAL A 73 -20.89 16.90 -17.89
N LYS A 74 -20.02 16.90 -18.91
CA LYS A 74 -20.32 17.49 -20.22
C LYS A 74 -21.52 16.82 -20.90
N SER A 75 -21.60 15.49 -20.85
CA SER A 75 -22.72 14.74 -21.40
C SER A 75 -24.04 15.12 -20.72
N ASN A 76 -24.04 15.28 -19.39
CA ASN A 76 -25.22 15.71 -18.65
C ASN A 76 -25.65 17.14 -19.03
N ILE A 77 -24.70 18.08 -19.14
CA ILE A 77 -24.98 19.45 -19.60
C ILE A 77 -25.64 19.43 -20.99
N ASN A 78 -25.10 18.64 -21.93
CA ASN A 78 -25.67 18.55 -23.27
C ASN A 78 -27.08 17.98 -23.28
N LYS A 79 -27.34 16.91 -22.50
CA LYS A 79 -28.71 16.35 -22.34
C LYS A 79 -29.70 17.39 -21.79
N PHE A 80 -29.28 18.21 -20.83
CA PHE A 80 -30.13 19.28 -20.30
C PHE A 80 -30.38 20.36 -21.36
N LYS A 81 -29.37 20.75 -22.14
CA LYS A 81 -29.52 21.72 -23.24
C LYS A 81 -30.47 21.23 -24.33
N GLU A 82 -30.34 19.96 -24.75
CA GLU A 82 -31.25 19.33 -25.72
C GLU A 82 -32.69 19.29 -25.21
N ARG A 83 -32.88 18.99 -23.91
CA ARG A 83 -34.20 18.99 -23.28
C ARG A 83 -34.82 20.39 -23.23
N ILE A 84 -34.03 21.41 -22.89
CA ILE A 84 -34.48 22.81 -22.92
C ILE A 84 -34.93 23.19 -24.33
N LEU A 85 -34.11 22.91 -25.35
CA LEU A 85 -34.46 23.20 -26.75
C LEU A 85 -35.77 22.53 -27.18
N TRP A 86 -36.00 21.27 -26.76
CA TRP A 86 -37.27 20.58 -27.00
C TRP A 86 -38.46 21.26 -26.31
N LEU A 87 -38.30 21.70 -25.06
CA LEU A 87 -39.35 22.42 -24.32
C LEU A 87 -39.65 23.78 -24.96
N GLU A 88 -38.64 24.50 -25.42
CA GLU A 88 -38.80 25.79 -26.13
C GLU A 88 -39.59 25.62 -27.43
N ASN A 89 -39.27 24.60 -28.22
CA ASN A 89 -40.02 24.27 -29.43
C ASN A 89 -41.49 23.92 -29.10
N ARG A 90 -41.71 23.10 -28.06
CA ARG A 90 -43.06 22.73 -27.60
C ARG A 90 -43.87 23.95 -27.13
N ILE A 91 -43.24 24.89 -26.44
CA ILE A 91 -43.84 26.17 -26.03
C ILE A 91 -44.23 26.98 -27.28
N SER A 92 -43.33 27.10 -28.26
CA SER A 92 -43.61 27.81 -29.52
C SER A 92 -44.81 27.21 -30.25
N GLU A 93 -44.82 25.89 -30.45
CA GLU A 93 -45.94 25.19 -31.10
C GLU A 93 -47.26 25.34 -30.33
N SER A 94 -47.21 25.38 -29.00
CA SER A 94 -48.39 25.57 -28.16
C SER A 94 -48.93 26.99 -28.30
N LYS A 95 -48.05 28.00 -28.36
CA LYS A 95 -48.40 29.40 -28.58
C LYS A 95 -49.09 29.62 -29.92
N ASP A 96 -48.63 28.94 -30.98
CA ASP A 96 -49.21 29.03 -32.32
C ASP A 96 -50.62 28.42 -32.41
N LYS A 97 -50.97 27.49 -31.50
CA LYS A 97 -52.25 26.76 -31.47
C LYS A 97 -53.29 27.35 -30.51
N VAL A 98 -52.95 28.43 -29.80
CA VAL A 98 -53.86 29.03 -28.81
C VAL A 98 -55.09 29.62 -29.51
N THR A 99 -56.20 28.90 -29.42
CA THR A 99 -57.54 29.40 -29.75
C THR A 99 -58.32 29.67 -28.46
N LYS A 100 -59.38 30.47 -28.54
CA LYS A 100 -60.20 30.87 -27.37
C LYS A 100 -60.83 29.68 -26.63
N GLU A 101 -61.01 28.55 -27.30
CA GLU A 101 -61.62 27.32 -26.76
C GLU A 101 -60.59 26.35 -26.15
N GLN A 102 -59.29 26.49 -26.48
CA GLN A 102 -58.21 25.62 -26.01
C GLN A 102 -57.16 26.37 -25.17
N TYR A 103 -57.45 27.61 -24.79
CA TYR A 103 -56.54 28.52 -24.10
C TYR A 103 -55.98 27.91 -22.81
N ASP A 104 -56.85 27.43 -21.93
CA ASP A 104 -56.45 26.91 -20.61
C ASP A 104 -55.50 25.72 -20.73
N PHE A 105 -55.74 24.82 -21.69
CA PHE A 105 -54.90 23.64 -21.93
C PHE A 105 -53.49 24.01 -22.41
N HIS A 106 -53.41 24.90 -23.41
CA HIS A 106 -52.12 25.33 -23.95
C HIS A 106 -51.36 26.20 -22.94
N GLN A 107 -52.05 27.01 -22.16
CA GLN A 107 -51.42 27.82 -21.11
C GLN A 107 -50.79 26.96 -20.01
N ILE A 108 -51.50 25.94 -19.52
CA ILE A 108 -50.93 24.98 -18.53
C ILE A 108 -49.68 24.31 -19.09
N THR A 109 -49.72 23.87 -20.35
CA THR A 109 -48.59 23.22 -21.03
C THR A 109 -47.36 24.14 -21.09
N ILE A 110 -47.57 25.43 -21.35
CA ILE A 110 -46.52 26.45 -21.39
C ILE A 110 -45.94 26.64 -19.99
N ASP A 111 -46.78 26.88 -18.98
CA ASP A 111 -46.37 27.15 -17.60
C ASP A 111 -45.55 25.99 -17.00
N GLU A 112 -45.97 24.74 -17.24
CA GLU A 112 -45.24 23.55 -16.82
C GLU A 112 -43.88 23.43 -17.50
N SER A 113 -43.83 23.73 -18.81
CA SER A 113 -42.60 23.66 -19.60
C SER A 113 -41.60 24.74 -19.17
N GLU A 114 -42.07 25.97 -18.92
CA GLU A 114 -41.25 27.07 -18.42
C GLU A 114 -40.67 26.75 -17.03
N LYS A 115 -41.48 26.14 -16.14
CA LYS A 115 -41.01 25.67 -14.83
C LYS A 115 -39.93 24.59 -14.95
N GLU A 116 -40.09 23.65 -15.88
CA GLU A 116 -39.08 22.61 -16.12
C GLU A 116 -37.77 23.21 -16.66
N ILE A 117 -37.84 24.18 -17.58
CA ILE A 117 -36.66 24.90 -18.10
C ILE A 117 -35.86 25.54 -16.97
N LEU A 118 -36.52 26.25 -16.04
CA LEU A 118 -35.85 26.88 -14.90
C LEU A 118 -35.05 25.88 -14.05
N VAL A 119 -35.65 24.72 -13.76
CA VAL A 119 -34.98 23.62 -13.02
C VAL A 119 -33.79 23.06 -13.79
N LEU A 120 -33.90 22.92 -15.11
CA LEU A 120 -32.81 22.45 -15.95
C LEU A 120 -31.66 23.46 -16.04
N MET A 121 -31.95 24.76 -16.10
CA MET A 121 -30.94 25.82 -16.08
C MET A 121 -30.13 25.81 -14.77
N GLU A 122 -30.79 25.60 -13.62
CA GLU A 122 -30.10 25.46 -12.33
C GLU A 122 -29.17 24.23 -12.31
N LYS A 123 -29.63 23.10 -12.86
CA LYS A 123 -28.81 21.88 -13.02
C LYS A 123 -27.61 22.11 -13.93
N ILE A 124 -27.76 22.86 -15.03
CA ILE A 124 -26.65 23.24 -15.90
C ILE A 124 -25.66 24.09 -15.12
N SER A 125 -26.10 25.14 -14.43
CA SER A 125 -25.22 26.02 -13.64
C SER A 125 -24.42 25.25 -12.58
N THR A 126 -25.08 24.31 -11.89
CA THR A 126 -24.43 23.42 -10.92
C THR A 126 -23.38 22.52 -11.59
N SER A 127 -23.70 21.96 -12.76
CA SER A 127 -22.79 21.11 -13.51
C SER A 127 -21.59 21.89 -14.08
N GLU A 128 -21.81 23.13 -14.50
CA GLU A 128 -20.74 24.02 -14.98
C GLU A 128 -19.78 24.41 -13.85
N LYS A 129 -20.29 24.66 -12.64
CA LYS A 129 -19.43 24.85 -11.46
C LYS A 129 -18.58 23.60 -11.19
N ALA A 130 -19.19 22.41 -11.22
CA ALA A 130 -18.47 21.16 -11.07
C ALA A 130 -17.39 20.98 -12.15
N LEU A 131 -17.66 21.36 -13.40
CA LEU A 131 -16.68 21.32 -14.49
C LEU A 131 -15.51 22.29 -14.25
N ILE A 132 -15.79 23.51 -13.79
CA ILE A 132 -14.76 24.49 -13.40
C ILE A 132 -13.88 23.90 -12.30
N ASP A 133 -14.47 23.27 -11.29
CA ASP A 133 -13.73 22.68 -10.18
C ASP A 133 -12.91 21.46 -10.62
N LEU A 134 -13.43 20.62 -11.52
CA LEU A 134 -12.66 19.53 -12.15
C LEU A 134 -11.47 20.09 -12.94
N ASN A 135 -11.65 21.18 -13.69
CA ASN A 135 -10.57 21.81 -14.46
C ASN A 135 -9.52 22.52 -13.59
N LYS A 136 -9.92 23.04 -12.42
CA LYS A 136 -8.98 23.62 -11.43
C LYS A 136 -8.06 22.59 -10.82
N ASN A 137 -8.50 21.33 -10.73
CA ASN A 137 -7.67 20.22 -10.28
C ASN A 137 -6.66 19.84 -11.37
N SER A 138 -5.80 20.78 -11.80
CA SER A 138 -4.64 20.49 -12.62
C SER A 138 -3.73 19.57 -11.79
N ILE A 139 -3.67 18.30 -12.19
CA ILE A 139 -3.62 17.21 -11.20
C ILE A 139 -2.35 17.22 -10.33
N PHE A 140 -1.25 17.90 -10.70
CA PHE A 140 0.02 17.78 -9.96
C PHE A 140 0.94 19.03 -10.02
N THR A 141 0.44 20.24 -9.77
CA THR A 141 1.32 21.43 -9.72
C THR A 141 2.17 21.50 -8.44
N ASN A 142 1.77 20.78 -7.40
CA ASN A 142 2.49 20.73 -6.15
C ASN A 142 3.51 19.59 -6.14
N ASP A 143 4.65 19.85 -5.53
CA ASP A 143 5.70 18.86 -5.33
C ASP A 143 5.17 17.64 -4.58
N VAL A 144 5.70 16.47 -4.94
CA VAL A 144 5.39 15.23 -4.23
C VAL A 144 5.94 15.37 -2.81
N PRO A 145 5.14 15.04 -1.77
CA PRO A 145 5.58 15.21 -0.40
C PRO A 145 6.77 14.30 -0.10
N GLU A 146 7.68 14.77 0.74
CA GLU A 146 8.72 13.93 1.32
C GLU A 146 8.08 12.75 2.03
N ARG A 147 8.62 11.56 1.82
CA ARG A 147 8.08 10.34 2.39
C ARG A 147 8.18 10.35 3.91
N ASN A 148 7.09 10.00 4.58
CA ASN A 148 7.10 9.85 6.03
C ASN A 148 8.13 8.78 6.44
N LYS A 149 8.78 9.03 7.57
CA LYS A 149 9.67 8.04 8.18
C LYS A 149 8.93 6.72 8.41
N ILE A 150 9.66 5.62 8.28
CA ILE A 150 9.15 4.32 8.68
C ILE A 150 8.80 4.32 10.17
N LYS A 151 7.93 3.41 10.57
CA LYS A 151 7.59 3.20 11.98
C LYS A 151 8.05 1.81 12.36
N VAL A 152 8.99 1.71 13.30
CA VAL A 152 9.33 0.41 13.90
C VAL A 152 8.23 0.03 14.88
N LEU A 153 7.51 -1.05 14.59
CA LEU A 153 6.34 -1.49 15.35
C LEU A 153 6.74 -2.44 16.48
N SER A 154 7.67 -3.36 16.22
CA SER A 154 8.17 -4.28 17.24
C SER A 154 9.58 -4.77 16.93
N ARG A 155 10.32 -5.08 18.00
CA ARG A 155 11.61 -5.78 17.96
C ARG A 155 11.48 -7.00 18.85
N ILE A 156 11.71 -8.20 18.31
CA ILE A 156 11.63 -9.45 19.06
C ILE A 156 12.99 -10.13 18.97
N TRP A 157 13.69 -10.17 20.10
CA TRP A 157 14.94 -10.91 20.25
C TRP A 157 14.64 -12.40 20.39
N GLU A 158 15.52 -13.25 19.86
CA GLU A 158 15.42 -14.71 19.91
C GLU A 158 14.02 -15.20 19.49
N LEU A 159 13.56 -14.78 18.32
CA LEU A 159 12.24 -15.14 17.81
C LEU A 159 12.18 -16.66 17.58
N PRO A 160 11.31 -17.42 18.28
CA PRO A 160 11.19 -18.85 18.06
C PRO A 160 10.53 -19.15 16.72
N VAL A 161 11.20 -19.97 15.90
CA VAL A 161 10.66 -20.53 14.67
C VAL A 161 9.98 -21.86 15.00
N THR A 162 8.69 -22.01 14.69
CA THR A 162 7.91 -23.20 15.06
C THR A 162 7.31 -23.91 13.86
N SER A 163 7.32 -25.24 13.85
CA SER A 163 6.62 -26.04 12.83
C SER A 163 5.14 -26.09 13.19
N GLN A 164 4.33 -25.17 12.68
CA GLN A 164 2.88 -25.31 12.74
C GLN A 164 2.40 -25.94 11.43
N SER A 165 1.76 -27.11 11.52
CA SER A 165 0.93 -27.63 10.44
C SER A 165 -0.54 -27.51 10.85
N ILE A 166 -1.30 -26.72 10.10
CA ILE A 166 -2.76 -26.69 10.21
C ILE A 166 -3.28 -27.72 9.22
N SER A 167 -3.86 -28.81 9.71
CA SER A 167 -4.60 -29.74 8.86
C SER A 167 -5.84 -29.02 8.31
N LYS A 168 -5.85 -28.76 6.99
CA LYS A 168 -7.00 -28.13 6.31
C LYS A 168 -8.28 -28.96 6.44
N THR A 169 -8.16 -30.27 6.70
CA THR A 169 -9.29 -31.21 6.73
C THR A 169 -9.89 -31.39 8.13
N SER A 170 -9.08 -31.28 9.18
CA SER A 170 -9.52 -31.55 10.56
C SER A 170 -9.47 -30.33 11.48
N GLY A 171 -8.91 -29.21 11.03
CA GLY A 171 -8.64 -28.05 11.88
C GLY A 171 -7.60 -28.31 12.99
N TYR A 172 -7.02 -29.51 13.03
CA TYR A 172 -6.04 -29.91 14.03
C TYR A 172 -4.71 -29.20 13.75
N THR A 173 -4.32 -28.32 14.68
CA THR A 173 -2.97 -27.79 14.79
C THR A 173 -2.11 -28.80 15.53
N SER A 174 -1.09 -29.34 14.86
CA SER A 174 -0.09 -30.17 15.54
C SER A 174 0.69 -29.36 16.59
N THR A 175 1.31 -30.07 17.54
CA THR A 175 2.13 -29.46 18.60
C THR A 175 3.27 -28.62 18.00
N LYS A 176 3.39 -27.36 18.45
CA LYS A 176 4.45 -26.44 18.04
C LYS A 176 5.81 -26.98 18.48
N ASN A 177 6.54 -27.64 17.58
CA ASN A 177 7.95 -27.93 17.82
C ASN A 177 8.77 -26.69 17.47
N ILE A 178 9.65 -26.28 18.39
CA ILE A 178 10.64 -25.23 18.12
C ILE A 178 11.70 -25.83 17.20
N ILE A 179 11.88 -25.20 16.06
CA ILE A 179 12.84 -25.57 15.02
C ILE A 179 14.17 -24.89 15.27
N GLY A 180 14.12 -23.63 15.69
CA GLY A 180 15.27 -22.81 16.04
C GLY A 180 14.82 -21.43 16.49
N PHE A 181 15.79 -20.52 16.60
CA PHE A 181 15.59 -19.14 17.00
C PHE A 181 16.27 -18.24 15.97
N ILE A 182 15.61 -17.14 15.61
CA ILE A 182 16.18 -16.04 14.84
C ILE A 182 16.64 -14.99 15.83
N ASP A 183 17.84 -14.45 15.67
CA ASP A 183 18.44 -13.58 16.69
C ASP A 183 17.61 -12.32 16.95
N ILE A 184 17.11 -11.67 15.89
CA ILE A 184 16.17 -10.56 16.03
C ILE A 184 15.22 -10.46 14.85
N MET A 185 13.94 -10.24 15.13
CA MET A 185 12.94 -9.85 14.14
C MET A 185 12.54 -8.40 14.35
N ILE A 186 12.52 -7.63 13.27
CA ILE A 186 12.04 -6.25 13.28
C ILE A 186 10.81 -6.16 12.38
N LYS A 187 9.68 -5.76 12.98
CA LYS A 187 8.45 -5.44 12.26
C LYS A 187 8.36 -3.94 12.10
N PHE A 188 8.07 -3.46 10.90
CA PHE A 188 7.95 -2.04 10.62
C PHE A 188 6.82 -1.76 9.64
N SER A 189 6.30 -0.52 9.66
CA SER A 189 5.38 -0.03 8.63
C SER A 189 5.93 1.18 7.90
N TYR A 190 5.51 1.33 6.66
CA TYR A 190 5.93 2.45 5.80
C TYR A 190 4.75 3.08 5.09
N SER A 191 4.88 4.36 4.77
CA SER A 191 3.85 5.06 4.00
C SER A 191 3.98 4.73 2.50
N GLN A 192 2.86 4.73 1.80
CA GLN A 192 2.78 4.72 0.34
C GLN A 192 2.18 6.05 -0.14
N LEU A 193 2.62 6.51 -1.31
CA LEU A 193 2.06 7.69 -1.95
C LEU A 193 0.64 7.39 -2.42
N THR A 194 -0.26 8.35 -2.18
CA THR A 194 -1.64 8.29 -2.65
C THR A 194 -2.16 9.70 -2.94
N VAL A 195 -3.40 9.81 -3.40
CA VAL A 195 -4.05 11.08 -3.72
C VAL A 195 -5.36 11.17 -2.94
N SER A 196 -5.52 12.20 -2.13
CA SER A 196 -6.80 12.51 -1.50
C SER A 196 -7.75 13.18 -2.50
N GLY A 197 -9.04 13.09 -2.25
CA GLY A 197 -10.06 13.70 -3.12
C GLY A 197 -10.53 12.81 -4.26
N ILE A 198 -10.00 11.59 -4.36
CA ILE A 198 -10.47 10.56 -5.29
C ILE A 198 -10.99 9.36 -4.50
N ASP A 199 -12.21 8.95 -4.81
CA ASP A 199 -12.70 7.63 -4.53
C ASP A 199 -12.30 6.73 -5.71
N PHE A 200 -11.20 5.98 -5.54
CA PHE A 200 -10.67 5.11 -6.58
C PHE A 200 -11.57 3.93 -6.89
N TYR A 201 -12.34 3.46 -5.92
CA TYR A 201 -13.26 2.34 -6.09
C TYR A 201 -14.44 2.74 -6.98
N ASN A 202 -15.08 3.86 -6.65
CA ASN A 202 -16.21 4.38 -7.43
C ASN A 202 -15.77 5.22 -8.64
N LYS A 203 -14.46 5.46 -8.81
CA LYS A 203 -13.86 6.31 -9.86
C LYS A 203 -14.48 7.70 -9.88
N ARG A 204 -14.60 8.34 -8.71
CA ARG A 204 -15.22 9.66 -8.56
C ARG A 204 -14.30 10.64 -7.85
N ILE A 205 -14.37 11.89 -8.27
CA ILE A 205 -13.75 13.00 -7.55
C ILE A 205 -14.71 13.43 -6.44
N ILE A 206 -14.25 13.38 -5.20
CA ILE A 206 -15.04 13.68 -3.99
C ILE A 206 -14.64 15.01 -3.34
N SER A 207 -13.41 15.46 -3.57
CA SER A 207 -12.89 16.73 -3.08
C SER A 207 -11.65 17.15 -3.87
N GLU A 208 -11.00 18.24 -3.43
CA GLU A 208 -9.76 18.74 -4.03
C GLU A 208 -8.65 17.68 -4.05
N LEU A 209 -7.98 17.55 -5.20
CA LEU A 209 -6.92 16.57 -5.41
C LEU A 209 -5.62 17.03 -4.77
N LYS A 210 -5.09 16.21 -3.85
CA LYS A 210 -3.81 16.50 -3.18
C LYS A 210 -2.99 15.24 -3.03
N TRP A 211 -1.68 15.37 -3.26
CA TRP A 211 -0.74 14.35 -2.83
C TRP A 211 -0.87 14.13 -1.33
N THR A 212 -0.94 12.86 -0.93
CA THR A 212 -0.94 12.47 0.47
C THR A 212 -0.25 11.12 0.61
N GLN A 213 -0.16 10.63 1.83
CA GLN A 213 0.49 9.37 2.12
C GLN A 213 -0.36 8.56 3.08
N SER A 214 -0.35 7.24 2.89
CA SER A 214 -1.09 6.31 3.75
C SER A 214 -0.18 5.17 4.19
N TYR A 215 -0.30 4.79 5.46
CA TYR A 215 0.28 3.52 5.92
C TYR A 215 -0.62 2.34 5.55
N LYS A 216 -1.87 2.56 5.15
CA LYS A 216 -2.76 1.48 4.69
C LYS A 216 -2.34 0.99 3.30
N LYS A 217 -2.49 -0.30 3.05
CA LYS A 217 -2.41 -0.90 1.72
C LYS A 217 -3.55 -0.32 0.88
N VAL A 218 -3.21 0.49 -0.11
CA VAL A 218 -4.22 1.03 -1.03
C VAL A 218 -4.32 0.09 -2.22
N ASP A 219 -5.29 -0.82 -2.19
CA ASP A 219 -5.73 -1.53 -3.40
C ASP A 219 -6.76 -0.67 -4.14
N TYR A 220 -6.30 -0.07 -5.23
CA TYR A 220 -7.07 0.81 -6.09
C TYR A 220 -8.17 0.09 -6.91
N ILE A 221 -8.21 -1.26 -6.89
CA ILE A 221 -9.15 -2.04 -7.70
C ILE A 221 -10.31 -2.58 -6.84
N TYR A 222 -10.01 -3.10 -5.64
CA TYR A 222 -11.00 -3.85 -4.87
C TYR A 222 -11.40 -3.24 -3.52
N GLY A 223 -10.89 -2.05 -3.16
CA GLY A 223 -11.08 -1.55 -1.81
C GLY A 223 -10.37 -2.48 -0.84
N GLY A 224 -9.04 -2.42 -0.87
CA GLY A 224 -8.19 -3.34 -0.14
C GLY A 224 -8.57 -3.43 1.34
N PRO A 225 -8.27 -4.56 2.01
CA PRO A 225 -8.47 -4.67 3.44
C PRO A 225 -7.79 -3.50 4.15
N ASP A 226 -8.32 -3.09 5.31
CA ASP A 226 -7.76 -2.06 6.21
C ASP A 226 -6.41 -2.50 6.85
N GLU A 227 -5.56 -3.17 6.08
CA GLU A 227 -4.23 -3.60 6.47
C GLU A 227 -3.23 -2.47 6.28
N GLU A 228 -2.29 -2.36 7.22
CA GLU A 228 -1.13 -1.50 7.05
C GLU A 228 -0.08 -2.15 6.13
N ASN A 229 0.73 -1.31 5.49
CA ASN A 229 1.95 -1.65 4.76
C ASN A 229 3.01 -2.01 5.79
N GLU A 230 2.85 -3.18 6.37
CA GLU A 230 3.78 -3.76 7.34
C GLU A 230 4.67 -4.78 6.65
N GLU A 231 5.92 -4.82 7.06
CA GLU A 231 6.89 -5.84 6.67
C GLU A 231 7.65 -6.33 7.90
N CYS A 232 8.21 -7.52 7.77
CA CYS A 232 9.12 -8.10 8.74
C CYS A 232 10.46 -8.37 8.09
N ILE A 233 11.54 -8.00 8.79
CA ILE A 233 12.88 -8.44 8.48
C ILE A 233 13.40 -9.34 9.60
N TYR A 234 13.93 -10.50 9.22
CA TYR A 234 14.48 -11.51 10.12
C TYR A 234 16.00 -11.43 10.03
N ILE A 235 16.64 -11.13 11.14
CA ILE A 235 18.06 -10.81 11.17
C ILE A 235 18.79 -11.94 11.90
N GLU A 236 19.79 -12.48 11.21
CA GLU A 236 20.77 -13.43 11.75
C GLU A 236 22.10 -12.70 11.91
N VAL A 237 22.64 -12.70 13.13
CA VAL A 237 23.90 -12.07 13.47
C VAL A 237 25.00 -13.12 13.48
N LYS A 238 26.14 -12.82 12.86
CA LYS A 238 27.36 -13.64 12.91
C LYS A 238 28.56 -12.78 13.24
N THR A 239 29.41 -13.26 14.14
CA THR A 239 30.74 -12.65 14.40
C THR A 239 31.74 -13.00 13.30
N LYS A 240 31.56 -14.18 12.70
CA LYS A 240 32.26 -14.68 11.53
C LYS A 240 31.38 -15.76 10.89
N ILE A 241 31.40 -15.89 9.57
CA ILE A 241 30.66 -16.96 8.88
C ILE A 241 31.53 -18.24 8.90
N PRO A 242 31.13 -19.30 9.64
CA PRO A 242 31.95 -20.51 9.72
C PRO A 242 31.84 -21.36 8.44
N SER A 243 30.64 -21.46 7.87
CA SER A 243 30.34 -22.18 6.64
C SER A 243 29.08 -21.62 5.99
N LEU A 244 29.17 -21.25 4.71
CA LEU A 244 28.00 -20.84 3.92
C LEU A 244 26.93 -21.91 3.83
N GLY A 245 27.33 -23.19 3.78
CA GLY A 245 26.40 -24.31 3.70
C GLY A 245 25.52 -24.43 4.96
N GLU A 246 26.10 -24.17 6.13
CA GLU A 246 25.35 -24.19 7.39
C GLU A 246 24.38 -23.00 7.49
N LEU A 247 24.87 -21.80 7.17
CA LEU A 247 24.08 -20.57 7.15
C LEU A 247 22.86 -20.71 6.22
N PHE A 248 23.08 -21.10 4.96
CA PHE A 248 21.99 -21.23 4.00
C PHE A 248 21.00 -22.32 4.38
N ARG A 249 21.47 -23.45 4.94
CA ARG A 249 20.58 -24.51 5.41
C ARG A 249 19.69 -24.02 6.55
N GLN A 250 20.24 -23.26 7.50
CA GLN A 250 19.48 -22.64 8.59
C GLN A 250 18.44 -21.64 8.05
N MET A 251 18.87 -20.68 7.23
CA MET A 251 17.98 -19.63 6.72
C MET A 251 16.89 -20.19 5.80
N ARG A 252 17.22 -21.16 4.92
CA ARG A 252 16.22 -21.82 4.07
C ARG A 252 15.23 -22.61 4.91
N MET A 253 15.69 -23.32 5.94
CA MET A 253 14.78 -24.00 6.85
C MET A 253 13.84 -23.02 7.54
N TYR A 254 14.31 -21.85 8.00
CA TYR A 254 13.43 -20.83 8.58
C TYR A 254 12.43 -20.25 7.58
N LYS A 255 12.84 -20.02 6.32
CA LYS A 255 11.95 -19.57 5.23
C LYS A 255 10.80 -20.54 4.93
N GLU A 256 10.93 -21.83 5.23
CA GLU A 256 9.82 -22.79 5.09
C GLU A 256 8.66 -22.54 6.08
N PHE A 257 8.92 -21.86 7.20
CA PHE A 257 7.94 -21.65 8.28
C PHE A 257 7.52 -20.19 8.44
N ILE A 258 8.31 -19.24 7.94
CA ILE A 258 8.09 -17.82 8.14
C ILE A 258 8.29 -17.07 6.83
N VAL A 259 7.34 -16.18 6.52
CA VAL A 259 7.37 -15.31 5.34
C VAL A 259 8.03 -13.97 5.69
N GLY A 260 8.97 -13.55 4.85
CA GLY A 260 9.60 -12.23 4.84
C GLY A 260 11.07 -12.31 4.43
N ASP A 261 11.75 -11.17 4.51
CA ASP A 261 13.16 -11.09 4.12
C ASP A 261 14.07 -11.49 5.27
N PHE A 262 15.17 -12.16 4.91
CA PHE A 262 16.20 -12.53 5.86
C PHE A 262 17.48 -11.74 5.58
N LEU A 263 18.06 -11.17 6.63
CA LEU A 263 19.26 -10.35 6.62
C LEU A 263 20.34 -11.01 7.47
N VAL A 264 21.53 -11.13 6.92
CA VAL A 264 22.73 -11.53 7.65
C VAL A 264 23.51 -10.27 8.00
N ILE A 265 23.85 -10.11 9.29
CA ILE A 265 24.72 -9.03 9.76
C ILE A 265 26.02 -9.64 10.27
N CYS A 266 27.13 -9.26 9.65
CA CYS A 266 28.45 -9.79 9.96
C CYS A 266 29.53 -8.71 9.79
N PRO A 267 30.58 -8.67 10.64
CA PRO A 267 31.73 -7.79 10.44
C PRO A 267 32.55 -8.14 9.19
N ASP A 268 32.59 -9.43 8.85
CA ASP A 268 33.29 -9.98 7.68
C ASP A 268 32.33 -10.05 6.49
N ASP A 269 32.64 -9.29 5.45
CA ASP A 269 31.87 -9.15 4.20
C ASP A 269 32.45 -9.96 3.03
N SER A 270 33.45 -10.83 3.28
CA SER A 270 34.09 -11.64 2.23
C SER A 270 33.11 -12.50 1.43
N GLU A 271 32.01 -12.93 2.05
CA GLU A 271 30.99 -13.78 1.45
C GLU A 271 29.70 -13.03 1.04
N GLN A 272 29.70 -11.70 1.08
CA GLN A 272 28.50 -10.89 0.83
C GLN A 272 27.84 -11.22 -0.51
N SER A 273 28.62 -11.27 -1.60
CA SER A 273 28.07 -11.52 -2.94
C SER A 273 27.39 -12.88 -3.05
N LEU A 274 27.99 -13.93 -2.47
CA LEU A 274 27.41 -15.27 -2.48
C LEU A 274 26.11 -15.33 -1.68
N ILE A 275 26.01 -14.62 -0.56
CA ILE A 275 24.79 -14.54 0.25
C ILE A 275 23.67 -13.84 -0.53
N GLU A 276 23.99 -12.72 -1.18
CA GLU A 276 23.04 -11.97 -2.00
C GLU A 276 22.57 -12.75 -3.24
N GLU A 277 23.47 -13.49 -3.90
CA GLU A 277 23.14 -14.40 -5.01
C GLU A 277 22.16 -15.51 -4.62
N GLN A 278 22.16 -15.95 -3.36
CA GLN A 278 21.20 -16.93 -2.84
C GLN A 278 19.84 -16.31 -2.45
N GLY A 279 19.64 -15.00 -2.68
CA GLY A 279 18.39 -14.31 -2.36
C GLY A 279 18.22 -13.97 -0.88
N PHE A 280 19.34 -13.78 -0.17
CA PHE A 280 19.38 -13.23 1.19
C PHE A 280 19.92 -11.81 1.17
N LYS A 281 19.62 -11.01 2.20
CA LYS A 281 20.21 -9.68 2.37
C LYS A 281 21.47 -9.81 3.22
N PHE A 282 22.42 -8.90 3.01
CA PHE A 282 23.63 -8.80 3.82
C PHE A 282 23.88 -7.35 4.23
N LEU A 283 24.36 -7.14 5.45
CA LEU A 283 24.81 -5.83 5.91
C LEU A 283 26.08 -6.00 6.75
N LYS A 284 27.13 -5.28 6.36
CA LYS A 284 28.37 -5.26 7.14
C LYS A 284 28.15 -4.52 8.46
N PHE A 285 28.47 -5.19 9.57
CA PHE A 285 28.52 -4.52 10.87
C PHE A 285 29.65 -3.48 10.88
N LYS A 286 29.29 -2.22 11.16
CA LYS A 286 30.25 -1.14 11.37
C LYS A 286 30.46 -1.02 12.88
N SER A 287 31.65 -1.36 13.36
CA SER A 287 31.98 -1.14 14.77
C SER A 287 31.83 0.35 15.10
N LEU A 288 31.30 0.64 16.28
CA LEU A 288 31.31 1.98 16.88
C LEU A 288 32.75 2.48 17.12
#